data_AF-A0A7W5NHI5-F1
#
_entry.id   AF-A0A7W5NHI5-F1
#
_cell.length_a   1.000
_cell.length_b   1.000
_cell.length_c   1.000
_cell.angle_alpha   90.00
_cell.angle_beta   90.00
_cell.angle_gamma   90.00
#
_symmetry.space_group_name_H-M   'P 1'
#
loop_
_entity.id
_entity.type
_entity.pdbx_description
1 polymer ?
#
loop_
_entity_poly.entity_id
_entity_poly.type
_entity_poly.pdbx_seq_one_letter_code
_entity_poly.pdbx_strand_id
1 'polypeptide(L)' 'MQRTVGSSGKQAGDPKRAALAMIRLPEVEKPPRHLVLGAFGVDAVAARLRAALADIDAWRDTRIATDYPQGE' A
#
# COMPACT_ATOMS: atom_id res chain seq x y z
N MET A 1 -2.78 -4.02 24.53
CA MET A 1 -1.73 -5.02 24.20
C MET A 1 -2.21 -6.48 24.21
N GLN A 2 -3.50 -6.80 24.45
CA GLN A 2 -3.99 -8.20 24.56
C GLN A 2 -4.60 -8.79 23.28
N ARG A 3 -4.71 -8.03 22.18
CA ARG A 3 -5.38 -8.49 20.95
C ARG A 3 -4.47 -9.31 20.01
N THR A 4 -3.16 -9.29 20.23
CA THR A 4 -2.16 -9.95 19.35
C THR A 4 -1.80 -11.37 19.79
N VAL A 5 -1.88 -11.68 21.09
CA VAL A 5 -1.50 -13.00 21.63
C VAL A 5 -2.46 -14.13 21.24
N GLY A 6 -3.77 -13.88 21.16
CA GLY A 6 -4.78 -14.90 20.80
C GLY A 6 -4.85 -15.22 19.30
N SER A 7 -4.17 -14.43 18.47
CA SER A 7 -4.14 -14.56 17.01
C SER A 7 -2.83 -15.20 16.52
N SER A 8 -1.84 -15.37 17.40
CA SER A 8 -0.56 -15.99 17.05
C SER A 8 -0.78 -17.41 16.52
N GLY A 9 -0.54 -17.62 15.22
CA GLY A 9 -0.81 -18.89 14.52
C GLY A 9 -2.22 -19.10 13.96
N LYS A 10 -3.16 -18.15 14.17
CA LYS A 10 -4.54 -18.17 13.63
C LYS A 10 -4.86 -16.94 12.75
N GLN A 11 -3.85 -16.16 12.38
CA GLN A 11 -4.02 -15.04 11.46
C GLN A 11 -4.57 -15.56 10.12
N ALA A 12 -5.60 -14.89 9.58
CA ALA A 12 -6.14 -15.23 8.28
C ALA A 12 -5.05 -15.07 7.21
N GLY A 13 -4.72 -16.17 6.52
CA GLY A 13 -3.65 -16.22 5.54
C GLY A 13 -2.85 -17.52 5.63
N ASP A 14 -1.88 -17.67 4.73
CA ASP A 14 -0.98 -18.82 4.69
C ASP A 14 0.47 -18.32 4.84
N PRO A 15 1.10 -18.48 6.02
CA PRO A 15 2.45 -17.98 6.26
C PRO A 15 3.50 -18.67 5.39
N LYS A 16 3.28 -19.91 4.95
CA LYS A 16 4.20 -20.60 4.03
C LYS A 16 4.15 -19.95 2.65
N ARG A 17 2.96 -19.65 2.13
CA ARG A 17 2.81 -18.92 0.86
C ARG A 17 3.36 -17.50 0.93
N ALA A 18 3.18 -16.83 2.07
CA ALA A 18 3.77 -15.50 2.31
C ALA A 18 5.30 -15.54 2.20
N ALA A 19 5.95 -16.49 2.90
CA ALA A 19 7.40 -16.66 2.84
C ALA A 19 7.88 -16.98 1.41
N LEU A 20 7.18 -17.86 0.69
CA LEU A 20 7.50 -18.16 -0.71
C LEU A 20 7.41 -16.93 -1.62
N ALA A 21 6.41 -16.06 -1.41
CA ALA A 21 6.29 -14.81 -2.18
C ALA A 21 7.45 -13.85 -1.88
N MET A 22 7.90 -13.78 -0.62
CA MET A 22 9.06 -12.96 -0.22
C MET A 22 10.37 -13.48 -0.83
N ILE A 23 10.57 -14.81 -0.86
CA ILE A 23 11.78 -15.43 -1.44
C ILE A 23 11.87 -15.19 -2.94
N ARG A 24 10.73 -15.19 -3.66
CA ARG A 24 10.68 -14.92 -5.11
C ARG A 24 10.89 -13.45 -5.47
N LEU A 25 10.73 -12.54 -4.52
CA LEU A 25 10.75 -11.09 -4.78
C LEU A 25 12.05 -10.60 -5.45
N PRO A 26 13.25 -11.05 -5.04
CA PRO A 26 14.52 -10.65 -5.67
C PRO A 26 14.74 -11.23 -7.07
N GLU A 27 13.99 -12.28 -7.44
CA GLU A 27 14.10 -12.93 -8.77
C GLU A 27 13.34 -12.15 -9.85
N VAL A 28 12.53 -11.16 -9.47
CA VAL A 28 11.75 -10.33 -10.39
C VAL A 28 12.59 -9.13 -10.85
N GLU A 29 12.59 -8.86 -12.16
CA GLU A 29 13.36 -7.76 -12.77
C GLU A 29 13.06 -6.38 -12.16
N LYS A 30 11.81 -6.16 -11.73
CA LYS A 30 11.34 -4.91 -11.12
C LYS A 30 10.52 -5.21 -9.87
N PRO A 31 11.18 -5.45 -8.72
CA PRO A 31 10.47 -5.77 -7.49
C PRO A 31 9.67 -4.55 -6.98
N PRO A 32 8.45 -4.75 -6.45
CA PRO A 32 7.69 -3.67 -5.86
C PRO A 32 8.38 -3.17 -4.58
N ARG A 33 8.30 -1.85 -4.32
CA ARG A 33 8.78 -1.25 -3.06
C ARG A 33 7.98 -1.70 -1.84
N HIS A 34 6.71 -2.05 -2.02
CA HIS A 34 5.81 -2.50 -0.97
C HIS A 34 5.14 -3.80 -1.39
N LEU A 35 5.34 -4.87 -0.61
CA LEU A 35 4.69 -6.15 -0.80
C LEU A 35 3.58 -6.32 0.25
N VAL A 36 2.34 -6.03 -0.14
CA VAL A 36 1.17 -6.23 0.72
C VAL A 36 0.66 -7.65 0.52
N LEU A 37 0.53 -8.40 1.62
CA LEU A 37 0.17 -9.82 1.59
C LEU A 37 -1.26 -10.04 2.11
N GLY A 38 -2.00 -10.90 1.42
CA GLY A 38 -3.37 -11.26 1.75
C GLY A 38 -4.42 -10.28 1.19
N ALA A 39 -5.57 -10.82 0.80
CA ALA A 39 -6.63 -10.06 0.12
C ALA A 39 -7.10 -8.85 0.94
N PHE A 40 -7.40 -9.05 2.22
CA PHE A 40 -7.81 -7.97 3.11
C PHE A 40 -6.79 -6.82 3.17
N GLY A 41 -5.50 -7.15 3.28
CA GLY A 41 -4.44 -6.15 3.32
C GLY A 41 -4.35 -5.37 2.01
N VAL A 42 -4.42 -6.08 0.88
CA VAL A 42 -4.42 -5.48 -0.46
C VAL A 42 -5.60 -4.53 -0.62
N ASP A 43 -6.81 -4.94 -0.26
CA ASP A 43 -8.01 -4.13 -0.37
C ASP A 43 -7.94 -2.88 0.53
N ALA A 44 -7.51 -3.05 1.78
CA ALA A 44 -7.39 -1.95 2.74
C ALA A 44 -6.36 -0.90 2.29
N VAL A 45 -5.18 -1.35 1.84
CA VAL A 45 -4.12 -0.43 1.36
C VAL A 45 -4.56 0.24 0.07
N ALA A 46 -5.14 -0.51 -0.87
CA ALA A 46 -5.63 0.07 -2.13
C ALA A 46 -6.73 1.10 -1.89
N ALA A 47 -7.68 0.83 -0.99
CA ALA A 47 -8.73 1.77 -0.62
C ALA A 47 -8.14 3.06 -0.03
N ARG A 48 -7.18 2.95 0.90
CA ARG A 48 -6.50 4.11 1.48
C ARG A 48 -5.78 4.96 0.42
N LEU A 49 -5.04 4.32 -0.48
CA LEU A 49 -4.31 5.04 -1.54
C LEU A 49 -5.26 5.74 -2.51
N ARG A 50 -6.37 5.09 -2.87
CA ARG A 50 -7.41 5.70 -3.71
C ARG A 50 -8.07 6.89 -3.02
N ALA A 51 -8.37 6.79 -1.74
CA ALA A 51 -8.94 7.91 -0.98
C ALA A 51 -7.97 9.10 -0.96
N ALA A 52 -6.69 8.86 -0.68
CA ALA A 52 -5.67 9.91 -0.71
C ALA A 52 -5.55 10.55 -2.10
N LEU A 53 -5.62 9.76 -3.17
CA LEU A 53 -5.61 10.29 -4.54
C LEU A 53 -6.86 11.12 -4.84
N ALA A 54 -8.04 10.67 -4.43
CA ALA A 54 -9.28 11.43 -4.59
C ALA A 54 -9.21 12.80 -3.88
N ASP A 55 -8.65 12.84 -2.66
CA ASP A 55 -8.44 14.09 -1.92
C ASP A 55 -7.43 15.02 -2.62
N ILE A 56 -6.43 14.45 -3.29
CA ILE A 56 -5.49 15.22 -4.11
C ILE A 56 -6.20 15.83 -5.32
N ASP A 57 -6.96 15.01 -6.05
CA ASP A 57 -7.63 15.42 -7.28
C ASP A 57 -8.74 16.45 -7.01
N ALA A 58 -9.45 16.34 -5.88
CA ALA A 58 -10.49 17.30 -5.48
C ALA A 58 -9.98 18.75 -5.33
N TRP A 59 -8.68 18.93 -5.06
CA TRP A 59 -8.06 20.25 -4.88
C TRP A 59 -6.94 20.51 -5.89
N ARG A 60 -6.96 19.80 -7.01
CA ARG A 60 -5.87 19.83 -8.01
C ARG A 60 -5.59 21.24 -8.51
N ASP A 61 -6.62 21.98 -8.88
CA ASP A 61 -6.48 23.33 -9.46
C ASP A 61 -5.89 24.31 -8.44
N THR A 62 -6.35 24.26 -7.18
CA THR A 62 -5.79 25.08 -6.10
C THR A 62 -4.31 24.77 -5.85
N ARG A 63 -3.92 23.49 -5.94
CA ARG A 63 -2.52 23.07 -5.72
C ARG A 63 -1.63 23.48 -6.88
N ILE A 64 -2.07 23.30 -8.11
CA ILE A 64 -1.31 23.71 -9.30
C ILE A 64 -1.18 25.22 -9.38
N ALA A 65 -2.20 25.97 -8.93
CA ALA A 65 -2.12 27.43 -8.85
C ALA A 65 -1.02 27.95 -7.89
N THR A 66 -0.39 27.08 -7.08
CA THR A 66 0.78 27.44 -6.26
C THR A 66 2.11 27.30 -6.99
N ASP A 67 2.13 26.85 -8.25
CA ASP A 67 3.32 26.87 -9.08
C ASP A 67 3.81 28.31 -9.32
N TYR A 68 5.12 28.46 -9.53
CA TYR A 68 5.70 29.75 -9.90
C TYR A 68 5.06 30.29 -11.18
N PRO A 69 4.77 31.60 -11.25
CA PRO A 69 4.26 32.21 -12.48
C PRO A 69 5.22 31.94 -13.64
N GLN A 70 4.71 31.42 -14.75
CA GLN A 70 5.53 31.29 -15.96
C GLN A 70 5.81 32.69 -16.51
N GLY A 71 7.00 33.22 -16.21
CA GLY A 71 7.49 34.48 -16.78
C GLY A 71 8.07 35.51 -15.80
N GLU A 72 8.36 35.14 -14.55
CA GLU A 72 9.21 35.94 -13.65
C GLU A 72 10.66 35.44 -13.65
#